data_AF-Q46301-F1
#
_entry.id   AF-Q46301-F1
#
_cell.length_a   1.000
_cell.length_b   1.000
_cell.length_c   1.000
_cell.angle_alpha   90.00
_cell.angle_beta   90.00
_cell.angle_gamma   90.00
#
_symmetry.space_group_name_H-M   'P 1'
#
loop_
_entity.id
_entity.type
_entity.pdbx_description
1 polymer ?
#
loop_
_entity_poly.entity_id
_entity_poly.type
_entity_poly.pdbx_seq_one_letter_code
_entity_poly.pdbx_strand_id
1 'polypeptide(L)'
;SSDRIQKMWRNRSVSDSFEPGSIFKIITASAAVQEGVAGKDETYTCSGGLQKGDRFIKCWKRGGHGTQTFEEIIQNSCNVGFMNLGEKLGAEKLNEYIKKFGLGKKSGVDLPGESPGNS
;
A
#
# COMPACT_ATOMS: atom_id res chain seq x y z
N SER A 1 8.98 -22.02 5.31
CA SER A 1 8.17 -21.45 4.21
C SER A 1 8.09 -19.93 4.24
N SER A 2 9.21 -19.23 4.46
CA SER A 2 9.33 -17.76 4.34
C SER A 2 9.63 -17.35 2.89
N ASP A 3 10.27 -18.25 2.15
CA ASP A 3 10.76 -18.02 0.79
C ASP A 3 9.65 -17.77 -0.22
N ARG A 4 8.44 -18.33 -0.05
CA ARG A 4 7.34 -18.09 -1.00
C ARG A 4 6.76 -16.67 -0.88
N ILE A 5 6.70 -16.12 0.32
CA ILE A 5 6.23 -14.74 0.56
C ILE A 5 7.30 -13.75 0.08
N GLN A 6 8.58 -14.00 0.41
CA GLN A 6 9.69 -13.21 -0.13
C GLN A 6 9.80 -13.30 -1.64
N LYS A 7 9.50 -14.47 -2.26
CA LYS A 7 9.54 -14.64 -3.72
C LYS A 7 8.32 -14.04 -4.41
N MET A 8 7.13 -14.09 -3.80
CA MET A 8 5.97 -13.29 -4.24
C MET A 8 6.27 -11.79 -4.21
N TRP A 9 6.96 -11.32 -3.16
CA TRP A 9 7.40 -9.93 -3.04
C TRP A 9 8.52 -9.61 -4.01
N ARG A 10 9.60 -10.37 -4.13
CA ARG A 10 10.69 -10.06 -5.08
C ARG A 10 10.20 -10.06 -6.54
N ASN A 11 9.20 -10.87 -6.86
CA ASN A 11 8.60 -10.93 -8.19
C ASN A 11 7.54 -9.83 -8.43
N ARG A 12 6.81 -9.35 -7.39
CA ARG A 12 5.90 -8.19 -7.49
C ARG A 12 6.56 -6.83 -7.24
N SER A 13 7.59 -6.76 -6.41
CA SER A 13 8.32 -5.54 -6.01
C SER A 13 9.20 -4.99 -7.12
N VAL A 14 9.54 -5.80 -8.13
CA VAL A 14 10.32 -5.34 -9.29
C VAL A 14 9.45 -5.25 -10.56
N SER A 15 8.40 -6.07 -10.67
CA SER A 15 7.68 -6.23 -11.93
C SER A 15 6.16 -6.11 -11.88
N ASP A 16 5.53 -5.64 -10.80
CA ASP A 16 4.16 -5.15 -10.92
C ASP A 16 3.86 -3.91 -10.09
N SER A 17 3.71 -2.79 -10.82
CA SER A 17 2.89 -1.62 -10.52
C SER A 17 2.20 -1.71 -9.18
N PHE A 18 2.76 -1.01 -8.19
CA PHE A 18 2.17 -0.83 -6.88
C PHE A 18 0.88 0.01 -7.02
N GLU A 19 -0.19 -0.61 -7.51
CA GLU A 19 -1.52 -0.28 -6.99
C GLU A 19 -1.64 -1.04 -5.68
N PRO A 20 -1.40 -0.38 -4.52
CA PRO A 20 -1.79 -0.98 -3.26
C PRO A 20 -3.30 -1.16 -3.32
N GLY A 21 -3.77 -2.40 -3.38
CA GLY A 21 -5.18 -2.68 -3.09
C GLY A 21 -5.55 -2.00 -1.78
N SER A 22 -6.78 -1.47 -1.66
CA SER A 22 -7.17 -0.55 -0.58
C SER A 22 -6.83 -1.00 0.84
N ILE A 23 -6.69 -2.31 1.08
CA ILE A 23 -6.23 -2.88 2.36
C ILE A 23 -4.82 -2.38 2.73
N PHE A 24 -3.90 -2.33 1.77
CA PHE A 24 -2.54 -1.84 2.02
C PHE A 24 -2.53 -0.35 2.38
N LYS A 25 -3.46 0.45 1.87
CA LYS A 25 -3.58 1.87 2.23
C LYS A 25 -3.92 2.04 3.70
N ILE A 26 -4.81 1.22 4.24
CA ILE A 26 -5.15 1.22 5.67
C ILE A 26 -3.91 0.86 6.50
N ILE A 27 -3.19 -0.19 6.12
CA ILE A 27 -1.97 -0.62 6.84
C ILE A 27 -0.91 0.48 6.79
N THR A 28 -0.65 1.08 5.63
CA THR A 28 0.31 2.17 5.47
C THR A 28 -0.09 3.40 6.28
N ALA A 29 -1.37 3.81 6.28
CA ALA A 29 -1.86 4.92 7.09
C ALA A 29 -1.68 4.65 8.59
N SER A 30 -2.11 3.47 9.06
CA SER A 30 -1.96 3.08 10.47
C SER A 30 -0.50 3.06 10.91
N ALA A 31 0.38 2.49 10.08
CA ALA A 31 1.81 2.46 10.35
C ALA A 31 2.41 3.87 10.36
N ALA A 32 1.99 4.73 9.42
CA ALA A 32 2.49 6.09 9.34
C ALA A 32 2.14 6.94 10.57
N VAL A 33 0.91 6.79 11.08
CA VAL A 33 0.49 7.44 12.33
C VAL A 33 1.27 6.87 13.51
N GLN A 34 1.40 5.55 13.61
CA GLN A 34 2.06 4.89 14.73
C GLN A 34 3.57 5.20 14.82
N GLU A 35 4.26 5.31 13.67
CA GLU A 35 5.69 5.67 13.62
C GLU A 35 5.90 7.19 13.61
N GLY A 36 4.84 8.01 13.70
CA GLY A 36 4.93 9.47 13.74
C GLY A 36 5.41 10.12 12.45
N VAL A 37 5.35 9.41 11.32
CA VAL A 37 5.77 9.92 10.00
C VAL A 37 4.64 10.61 9.24
N ALA A 38 3.40 10.52 9.74
CA ALA A 38 2.27 11.34 9.28
C ALA A 38 2.32 12.73 9.94
N GLY A 39 2.99 13.69 9.29
CA GLY A 39 3.07 15.07 9.75
C GLY A 39 1.75 15.82 9.57
N LYS A 40 1.31 16.58 10.58
CA LYS A 40 0.08 17.39 10.52
C LYS A 40 0.12 18.50 9.47
N ASP A 41 1.30 19.08 9.25
CA ASP A 41 1.52 20.16 8.29
C ASP A 41 2.10 19.64 6.96
N GLU A 42 2.19 18.32 6.81
CA GLU A 42 2.74 17.71 5.61
C GLU A 42 1.69 17.65 4.50
N THR A 43 2.12 17.91 3.27
CA THR A 43 1.26 17.85 2.09
C THR A 43 1.83 16.95 1.01
N TYR A 44 0.92 16.36 0.23
CA TYR A 44 1.19 15.42 -0.85
C TYR A 44 0.57 15.93 -2.14
N THR A 45 1.38 16.11 -3.18
CA THR A 45 0.89 16.61 -4.47
C THR A 45 0.61 15.47 -5.43
N CYS A 46 -0.62 15.40 -5.94
CA CYS A 46 -1.07 14.40 -6.91
C CYS A 46 -1.49 15.05 -8.22
N SER A 47 -0.71 14.84 -9.28
CA SER A 47 -0.99 15.26 -10.66
C SER A 47 -1.66 14.19 -11.53
N GLY A 48 -2.18 13.12 -10.91
CA GLY A 48 -2.91 12.04 -11.59
C GLY A 48 -2.18 10.71 -11.65
N GLY A 49 -0.94 10.68 -11.18
CA GLY A 49 -0.11 9.49 -11.03
C GLY A 49 1.30 9.88 -10.62
N LEU A 50 2.17 8.89 -10.49
CA LEU A 50 3.57 9.09 -10.12
C LEU A 50 4.46 8.10 -10.90
N GLN A 51 5.57 8.61 -11.43
CA GLN A 51 6.59 7.77 -12.05
C GLN A 51 7.42 7.09 -10.96
N LYS A 52 7.53 5.75 -11.02
CA LYS A 52 8.36 4.92 -10.14
C LYS A 52 9.23 4.01 -11.01
N GLY A 53 10.52 4.35 -11.10
CA GLY A 53 11.43 3.69 -12.06
C GLY A 53 10.88 3.80 -13.48
N ASP A 54 10.74 2.66 -14.14
CA ASP A 54 10.27 2.58 -15.54
C ASP A 54 8.73 2.55 -15.67
N ARG A 55 7.99 2.60 -14.55
CA ARG A 55 6.52 2.48 -14.55
C ARG A 55 5.84 3.75 -14.07
N PHE A 56 4.84 4.19 -14.82
CA PHE A 56 3.92 5.24 -14.37
C PHE A 56 2.74 4.60 -13.64
N ILE A 57 2.64 4.85 -12.33
CA ILE A 57 1.55 4.36 -11.50
C ILE A 57 0.45 5.42 -11.48
N LYS A 58 -0.72 5.06 -12.00
CA LYS A 58 -1.85 5.98 -12.12
C LYS A 58 -2.55 6.14 -10.77
N CYS A 59 -3.03 7.36 -10.51
CA CYS A 59 -4.08 7.57 -9.54
C CYS A 59 -5.43 7.27 -10.20
N TRP A 60 -6.43 6.88 -9.40
CA TRP A 60 -7.78 6.64 -9.94
C TRP A 60 -8.36 7.93 -10.56
N LYS A 61 -8.06 9.09 -9.96
CA LYS A 61 -8.36 10.40 -10.53
C LYS A 61 -7.23 10.85 -11.44
N ARG A 62 -7.38 10.62 -12.75
CA ARG A 62 -6.36 10.96 -13.76
C ARG A 62 -6.04 12.45 -13.86
N GLY A 63 -7.00 13.33 -13.53
CA GLY A 63 -6.78 14.78 -13.45
C GLY A 63 -6.01 15.24 -12.21
N GLY A 64 -5.67 14.31 -11.31
CA GLY A 64 -4.99 14.61 -10.05
C GLY A 64 -5.94 15.05 -8.94
N HIS A 65 -5.43 14.92 -7.71
CA HIS A 65 -6.11 15.40 -6.50
C HIS A 65 -5.58 16.76 -6.04
N GLY A 66 -4.57 17.32 -6.72
CA GLY A 66 -3.90 18.54 -6.27
C GLY A 66 -3.02 18.27 -5.05
N THR A 67 -2.74 19.32 -4.29
CA THR A 67 -2.04 19.24 -3.00
C THR A 67 -3.03 18.79 -1.93
N GLN A 68 -2.64 17.80 -1.13
CA GLN A 68 -3.50 17.18 -0.12
C GLN A 68 -2.79 17.01 1.22
N THR A 69 -3.52 17.15 2.34
CA THR A 69 -3.05 16.74 3.67
C THR A 69 -3.08 15.22 3.85
N PHE A 70 -2.57 14.73 4.97
CA PHE A 70 -2.65 13.32 5.36
C PHE A 70 -4.12 12.81 5.42
N GLU A 71 -5.02 13.57 6.00
CA GLU A 71 -6.44 13.22 6.08
C GLU A 71 -7.07 13.17 4.69
N GLU A 72 -6.73 14.12 3.83
CA GLU A 72 -7.26 14.21 2.47
C GLU A 72 -6.77 13.05 1.58
N ILE A 73 -5.53 12.58 1.75
CA ILE A 73 -5.06 11.40 0.99
C ILE A 73 -5.81 10.13 1.40
N ILE A 74 -6.19 9.99 2.68
CA ILE A 74 -7.00 8.88 3.17
C ILE A 74 -8.42 9.00 2.59
N GLN A 75 -9.04 10.17 2.77
CA GLN A 75 -10.42 10.43 2.32
C GLN A 75 -10.58 10.22 0.82
N ASN A 76 -9.63 10.70 0.02
CA ASN A 76 -9.67 10.59 -1.43
C ASN A 76 -9.02 9.30 -1.94
N SER A 77 -8.52 8.43 -1.05
CA SER A 77 -7.82 7.19 -1.40
C SER A 77 -6.70 7.43 -2.44
N CYS A 78 -5.95 8.51 -2.28
CA CYS A 78 -5.03 9.02 -3.28
C CYS A 78 -3.79 8.11 -3.41
N ASN A 79 -3.67 7.39 -4.55
CA ASN A 79 -2.53 6.49 -4.78
C ASN A 79 -1.18 7.20 -4.63
N VAL A 80 -1.05 8.45 -5.09
CA VAL A 80 0.20 9.20 -5.02
C VAL A 80 0.56 9.53 -3.58
N GLY A 81 -0.41 9.99 -2.78
CA GLY A 81 -0.21 10.24 -1.35
C GLY A 81 0.26 8.97 -0.61
N PHE A 82 -0.40 7.84 -0.84
CA PHE A 82 -0.02 6.57 -0.22
C PHE A 82 1.33 6.02 -0.67
N MET A 83 1.73 6.26 -1.93
CA MET A 83 3.08 5.89 -2.40
C MET A 83 4.15 6.70 -1.67
N ASN A 84 3.98 8.03 -1.58
CA ASN A 84 4.92 8.89 -0.86
C ASN A 84 4.98 8.54 0.63
N LEU A 85 3.84 8.25 1.24
CA LEU A 85 3.75 7.83 2.64
C LEU A 85 4.46 6.49 2.88
N GLY A 86 4.26 5.52 1.98
CA GLY A 86 4.94 4.22 2.04
C GLY A 86 6.46 4.33 1.87
N GLU A 87 6.94 5.25 1.03
CA GLU A 87 8.37 5.53 0.88
C GLU A 87 8.97 6.14 2.14
N LYS A 88 8.28 7.09 2.77
CA LYS A 88 8.71 7.70 4.04
C LYS A 88 8.78 6.67 5.17
N LEU A 89 7.79 5.80 5.24
CA LEU A 89 7.74 4.72 6.23
C LEU A 89 8.86 3.69 6.00
N GLY A 90 9.17 3.40 4.74
CA GLY A 90 10.17 2.42 4.33
C GLY A 90 9.64 0.99 4.29
N ALA A 91 10.28 0.17 3.45
CA ALA A 91 9.84 -1.20 3.18
C ALA A 91 9.92 -2.13 4.39
N GLU A 92 10.91 -1.95 5.27
CA GLU A 92 11.08 -2.76 6.47
C GLU A 92 9.90 -2.60 7.43
N LYS A 93 9.58 -1.35 7.77
CA LYS A 93 8.45 -1.01 8.63
C LYS A 93 7.13 -1.41 8.02
N LEU A 94 6.89 -1.11 6.75
CA LEU A 94 5.66 -1.54 6.09
C LEU A 94 5.47 -3.07 6.18
N ASN A 95 6.54 -3.84 5.98
CA ASN A 95 6.50 -5.30 6.14
C ASN A 95 6.24 -5.76 7.57
N GLU A 96 6.79 -5.06 8.56
CA GLU A 96 6.50 -5.30 9.98
C GLU A 96 5.00 -5.13 10.26
N TYR A 97 4.40 -4.03 9.81
CA TYR A 97 2.98 -3.76 10.01
C TYR A 97 2.09 -4.75 9.24
N ILE A 98 2.41 -5.08 7.98
CA ILE A 98 1.65 -6.10 7.23
C ILE A 98 1.57 -7.42 8.02
N LYS A 99 2.69 -7.85 8.63
CA LYS A 99 2.73 -9.04 9.49
C LYS A 99 1.91 -8.87 10.77
N LYS A 100 1.97 -7.70 11.42
CA LYS A 100 1.16 -7.38 12.61
C LYS A 100 -0.34 -7.40 12.32
N PHE A 101 -0.75 -6.94 11.14
CA PHE A 101 -2.14 -7.01 10.65
C PHE A 101 -2.57 -8.43 10.24
N GLY A 102 -1.72 -9.45 10.39
CA GLY A 102 -2.06 -10.85 10.13
C GLY A 102 -2.03 -11.26 8.66
N LEU A 103 -1.75 -10.32 7.74
CA LEU A 103 -1.56 -10.64 6.32
C LEU A 103 -0.26 -11.42 6.14
N GLY A 104 -0.38 -12.66 5.65
CA GLY A 104 0.75 -13.58 5.47
C GLY A 104 0.88 -14.65 6.57
N LYS A 105 0.03 -14.64 7.59
CA LYS A 105 -0.26 -15.84 8.39
C LYS A 105 -1.44 -16.56 7.75
N LYS A 106 -1.42 -17.91 7.70
CA LYS A 106 -2.65 -18.68 7.48
C LYS A 106 -3.62 -18.23 8.57
N SER A 107 -4.71 -17.56 8.19
CA SER A 107 -5.82 -17.36 9.12
C SER A 107 -6.26 -18.75 9.52
N GLY A 108 -6.05 -19.15 10.78
CA GLY A 108 -6.59 -20.40 11.33
C GLY A 108 -8.12 -20.36 11.45
N VAL A 109 -8.78 -19.69 10.51
CA VAL A 109 -10.21 -19.54 10.37
C VAL A 109 -10.51 -20.36 9.13
N ASP A 110 -11.10 -21.55 9.33
CA ASP A 110 -11.90 -22.19 8.30
C ASP A 110 -12.94 -21.15 7.87
N LEU A 111 -12.72 -20.52 6.74
CA LEU A 111 -13.75 -19.73 6.08
C LEU A 111 -14.56 -20.74 5.25
N PRO A 112 -15.82 -21.04 5.64
CA PRO A 112 -16.71 -21.84 4.80
C PRO A 112 -17.08 -20.96 3.60
N GLY A 113 -16.44 -21.15 2.45
CA GLY A 113 -16.87 -20.45 1.24
C GLY A 113 -15.91 -20.32 0.07
N GLU A 114 -14.66 -20.79 0.12
CA GLU A 114 -13.88 -20.93 -1.11
C GLU A 114 -14.22 -22.28 -1.77
N SER A 115 -15.17 -22.23 -2.71
CA SER A 115 -15.41 -23.35 -3.62
C SER A 115 -14.10 -23.81 -4.24
N PRO A 116 -13.75 -25.11 -4.18
CA PRO A 116 -12.63 -25.64 -4.92
C PRO A 116 -12.98 -25.55 -6.42
N GLY A 117 -12.36 -24.62 -7.11
CA GLY A 117 -12.32 -24.62 -8.57
C GLY A 117 -11.58 -25.88 -9.02
N ASN A 118 -12.34 -26.88 -9.45
CA ASN A 118 -11.84 -28.11 -10.05
C ASN A 118 -11.16 -27.81 -11.40
N SER A 119 -10.10 -28.58 -11.64
CA SER A 119 -9.59 -29.11 -12.93
C SER A 119 -9.62 -28.22 -14.18
#